data_AF-A0A1A8QFY8-F1
#
_entry.id   AF-A0A1A8QFY8-F1
#
_cell.length_a   1.000
_cell.length_b   1.000
_cell.length_c   1.000
_cell.angle_alpha   90.00
_cell.angle_beta   90.00
_cell.angle_gamma   90.00
#
_symmetry.space_group_name_H-M   'P 1'
#
loop_
_entity.id
_entity.type
_entity.pdbx_description
1 polymer ?
#
loop_
_entity_poly.entity_id
_entity_poly.type
_entity_poly.pdbx_seq_one_letter_code
_entity_poly.pdbx_strand_id
1 'polypeptide(L)'
;EQFVRMTADAALQYGCWGAPVCTPNPCQNGGACEDLFDLHQCMCLSEWTGSLCQNPTDYCNSSPCIFGNCTSLPEGFRCECDPG
;
A
#
# COMPACT_ATOMS: atom_id res chain seq x y z
N GLU A 1 -8.04 11.41 -24.36
CA GLU A 1 -9.30 10.97 -23.72
C GLU A 1 -9.69 9.52 -24.10
N GLN A 2 -8.96 8.48 -23.67
CA GLN A 2 -9.32 7.08 -24.01
C GLN A 2 -9.28 6.18 -22.76
N PHE A 3 -10.18 6.44 -21.82
CA PHE A 3 -10.58 5.44 -20.83
C PHE A 3 -11.84 4.75 -21.35
N VAL A 4 -11.69 3.83 -22.29
CA VAL A 4 -12.81 2.95 -22.66
C VAL A 4 -12.91 1.91 -21.55
N ARG A 5 -13.89 2.07 -20.66
CA ARG A 5 -14.30 1.01 -19.72
C ARG A 5 -14.88 -0.14 -20.57
N MET A 6 -14.04 -1.12 -20.89
CA MET A 6 -14.48 -2.35 -21.56
C MET A 6 -14.90 -3.39 -20.51
N THR A 7 -15.93 -4.16 -20.81
CA THR A 7 -16.24 -5.36 -20.01
C THR A 7 -15.13 -6.39 -20.21
N ALA A 8 -14.93 -7.28 -19.23
CA ALA A 8 -13.88 -8.31 -19.28
C ALA A 8 -13.88 -9.11 -20.60
N ASP A 9 -15.06 -9.29 -21.18
CA ASP A 9 -15.30 -10.03 -22.44
C ASP A 9 -14.70 -9.31 -23.67
N ALA A 10 -14.71 -7.97 -23.67
CA ALA A 10 -14.19 -7.17 -24.79
C ALA A 10 -12.66 -7.03 -24.74
N ALA A 11 -12.03 -7.13 -23.57
CA ALA A 11 -10.56 -7.10 -23.45
C ALA A 11 -9.89 -8.32 -24.09
N LEU A 12 -10.55 -9.49 -24.03
CA LEU A 12 -10.06 -10.74 -24.63
C LEU A 12 -10.10 -10.70 -26.18
N GLN A 13 -11.02 -9.95 -26.77
CA GLN A 13 -11.20 -9.83 -28.23
C GLN A 13 -10.05 -9.05 -28.90
N TYR A 14 -9.46 -8.08 -28.20
CA TYR A 14 -8.46 -7.16 -28.76
C TYR A 14 -7.01 -7.45 -28.35
N GLY A 15 -6.76 -8.54 -27.62
CA GLY A 15 -5.40 -8.98 -27.27
C GLY A 15 -4.68 -8.09 -26.25
N CYS A 16 -5.42 -7.24 -25.52
CA CYS A 16 -4.87 -6.47 -24.42
C CYS A 16 -4.92 -7.31 -23.15
N TRP A 17 -4.05 -8.32 -23.09
CA TRP A 17 -3.77 -9.06 -21.86
C TRP A 17 -2.53 -8.41 -21.25
N GLY A 18 -2.73 -7.51 -20.28
CA GLY A 18 -1.65 -7.08 -19.42
C GLY A 18 -0.95 -8.31 -18.84
N ALA A 19 0.38 -8.29 -18.79
CA ALA A 19 1.12 -9.38 -18.13
C ALA A 19 0.60 -9.54 -16.70
N PRO A 20 0.51 -10.77 -16.14
CA PRO A 20 -0.01 -10.96 -14.78
C PRO A 20 0.97 -10.37 -13.74
N VAL A 21 0.82 -9.08 -13.44
CA VAL A 21 1.73 -8.30 -12.57
C VAL A 21 1.66 -8.74 -11.10
N CYS A 22 0.60 -9.46 -10.73
CA CYS A 22 0.40 -9.99 -9.37
C CYS A 22 0.79 -11.47 -9.21
N THR A 23 1.37 -12.12 -10.23
CA THR A 23 1.74 -13.55 -10.15
C THR A 23 3.20 -13.79 -10.54
N PRO A 24 4.09 -14.10 -9.58
CA PRO A 24 3.84 -14.24 -8.14
C PRO A 24 3.54 -12.89 -7.45
N ASN A 25 2.86 -12.90 -6.29
CA ASN A 25 2.50 -11.68 -5.57
C ASN A 25 3.76 -10.85 -5.25
N PRO A 26 3.92 -9.63 -5.83
CA PRO A 26 5.09 -8.79 -5.57
C PRO A 26 5.02 -8.09 -4.21
N CYS A 27 3.84 -7.99 -3.59
CA CYS A 27 3.63 -7.30 -2.33
C CYS A 27 4.17 -8.11 -1.15
N GLN A 28 4.92 -7.45 -0.28
CA GLN A 28 5.54 -8.05 0.89
C GLN A 28 4.62 -7.97 2.11
N ASN A 29 5.01 -8.65 3.20
CA ASN A 29 4.41 -8.55 4.53
C ASN A 29 2.87 -8.76 4.57
N GLY A 30 2.36 -9.63 3.70
CA GLY A 30 0.92 -9.94 3.63
C GLY A 30 0.09 -8.91 2.87
N GLY A 31 0.72 -8.00 2.13
CA GLY A 31 0.03 -7.07 1.22
C GLY A 31 -0.72 -7.81 0.10
N ALA A 32 -1.90 -7.29 -0.25
CA ALA A 32 -2.69 -7.80 -1.36
C ALA A 32 -2.32 -7.04 -2.65
N CYS A 33 -2.05 -7.77 -3.72
CA CYS A 33 -1.77 -7.16 -5.03
C CYS A 33 -3.07 -6.93 -5.81
N GLU A 34 -3.27 -5.70 -6.25
CA GLU A 34 -4.34 -5.30 -7.16
C GLU A 34 -3.75 -5.08 -8.55
N ASP A 35 -4.28 -5.81 -9.53
CA ASP A 35 -3.88 -5.71 -10.94
C ASP A 35 -4.61 -4.54 -11.61
N LEU A 36 -3.84 -3.54 -12.06
CA LEU A 36 -4.28 -2.35 -12.75
C LEU A 36 -3.82 -2.37 -14.22
N PHE A 37 -3.96 -3.52 -14.88
CA PHE A 37 -3.72 -3.75 -16.32
C PHE A 37 -2.23 -3.75 -16.71
N ASP A 38 -1.57 -2.60 -16.65
CA ASP A 38 -0.13 -2.45 -16.91
C ASP A 38 0.65 -2.09 -15.63
N LEU A 39 -0.06 -1.84 -14.55
CA LEU A 39 0.49 -1.46 -13.25
C LEU A 39 -0.04 -2.41 -12.19
N HIS A 40 0.70 -2.55 -11.09
CA HIS A 40 0.19 -3.18 -9.88
C HIS A 40 0.13 -2.15 -8.77
N GLN A 41 -0.82 -2.32 -7.87
CA GLN A 41 -0.86 -1.60 -6.61
C GLN A 41 -0.88 -2.60 -5.46
N CYS A 42 0.01 -2.40 -4.49
CA CYS A 42 -0.01 -3.17 -3.26
C CYS A 42 -0.90 -2.50 -2.21
N MET A 43 -1.95 -3.19 -1.81
CA MET A 43 -2.75 -2.83 -0.63
C MET A 43 -2.05 -3.37 0.61
N CYS A 44 -1.39 -2.48 1.34
CA CYS A 44 -0.65 -2.80 2.55
C CYS A 44 -1.56 -2.91 3.78
N LEU A 45 -1.17 -3.75 4.72
CA LEU A 45 -1.71 -3.71 6.09
C LEU A 45 -1.30 -2.39 6.75
N SER A 46 -2.03 -1.94 7.78
CA SER A 46 -1.75 -0.69 8.53
C SER A 46 -0.28 -0.57 8.96
N GLU A 47 0.31 -1.71 9.30
CA GLU A 47 1.68 -1.87 9.78
C GLU A 47 2.77 -1.63 8.74
N TRP A 48 2.40 -1.56 7.45
CA TRP A 48 3.36 -1.50 6.35
C TRP A 48 3.01 -0.40 5.34
N THR A 49 4.06 0.15 4.74
CA THR A 49 4.01 1.22 3.76
C THR A 49 5.07 0.99 2.67
N GLY A 50 5.07 1.86 1.67
CA GLY A 50 5.89 1.73 0.46
C GLY A 50 5.16 1.01 -0.68
N SER A 51 5.73 1.07 -1.87
CA SER A 51 5.11 0.54 -3.10
C SER A 51 4.86 -0.97 -3.06
N LEU A 52 5.65 -1.71 -2.27
CA LEU A 52 5.55 -3.15 -2.10
C LEU A 52 5.27 -3.55 -0.65
N CYS A 53 4.79 -2.62 0.19
CA CYS A 53 4.60 -2.87 1.62
C CYS A 53 5.88 -3.32 2.34
N GLN A 54 7.04 -2.85 1.88
CA GLN A 54 8.35 -3.27 2.36
C GLN A 54 8.82 -2.52 3.60
N ASN A 55 8.24 -1.34 3.87
CA ASN A 55 8.66 -0.49 4.98
C ASN A 55 7.67 -0.60 6.12
N PRO A 56 8.09 -0.69 7.38
CA PRO A 56 7.18 -0.55 8.51
C PRO A 56 6.58 0.85 8.52
N THR A 57 5.31 0.96 8.88
CA THR A 57 4.63 2.25 9.05
C THR A 57 5.23 2.98 10.25
N ASP A 58 5.76 4.18 9.98
CA ASP A 58 6.18 5.11 11.03
C ASP A 58 5.04 6.07 11.35
N TYR A 59 4.32 5.77 12.43
CA TYR A 59 3.20 6.56 12.91
C TYR A 59 3.64 7.88 13.56
N CYS A 60 4.93 8.04 13.86
CA CYS A 60 5.50 9.27 14.40
C CYS A 60 5.92 10.28 13.34
N ASN A 61 6.01 9.89 12.07
CA ASN A 61 6.47 10.76 10.98
C ASN A 61 5.58 12.00 10.77
N SER A 62 4.30 11.93 11.16
CA SER A 62 3.37 13.07 11.13
C SER A 62 3.48 14.00 12.35
N SER A 63 4.43 13.72 13.26
CA SER A 63 4.58 14.40 14.55
C SER A 63 3.25 14.52 15.33
N PRO A 64 2.58 13.39 15.63
CA PRO A 64 1.28 13.42 16.30
C PRO A 64 1.36 13.85 17.77
N CYS A 65 2.55 13.77 18.39
CA CYS A 65 2.77 14.18 19.78
C CYS A 65 3.11 15.68 19.85
N ILE A 66 2.39 16.42 20.70
CA ILE A 66 2.58 17.88 20.86
C ILE A 66 3.75 18.18 21.82
N PHE A 67 3.74 17.54 23.00
CA PHE A 67 4.76 17.70 24.04
C PHE A 67 5.16 16.33 24.57
N GLY A 68 6.28 15.80 24.09
CA GLY A 68 6.78 14.50 24.50
C GLY A 68 7.51 13.75 23.40
N ASN A 69 8.00 12.57 23.74
CA ASN A 69 8.64 11.66 22.81
C ASN A 69 7.60 10.80 22.09
N CYS A 70 7.72 10.64 20.78
CA CYS A 70 6.88 9.74 20.01
C CYS A 70 7.60 8.41 19.77
N THR A 71 6.96 7.31 20.16
CA THR A 71 7.42 5.96 19.84
C THR A 71 6.46 5.32 18.85
N SER A 72 6.95 5.01 17.64
CA SER A 72 6.17 4.25 16.67
C SER A 72 6.17 2.78 17.08
N LEU A 73 4.97 2.20 17.11
CA LEU A 73 4.73 0.80 17.40
C LEU A 73 4.27 0.11 16.10
N PRO A 74 4.26 -1.23 16.01
CA PRO A 74 3.23 -1.89 15.22
C PRO A 74 1.86 -1.41 15.75
N GLU A 75 0.69 -1.62 15.22
CA GLU A 75 -0.61 -1.15 15.72
C GLU A 75 -0.81 0.37 16.00
N GLY A 76 0.21 1.24 15.96
CA GLY A 76 0.06 2.70 16.08
C GLY A 76 1.27 3.47 16.64
N PHE A 77 1.00 4.54 17.40
CA PHE A 77 2.03 5.33 18.08
C PHE A 77 1.70 5.52 19.56
N ARG A 78 2.74 5.76 20.36
CA ARG A 78 2.62 6.17 21.76
C ARG A 78 3.37 7.48 21.99
N CYS A 79 2.71 8.44 22.63
CA CYS A 79 3.35 9.65 23.13
C CYS A 79 3.74 9.47 24.60
N GLU A 80 5.01 9.71 24.91
CA GLU A 80 5.52 9.81 26.28
C GLU A 80 5.72 11.29 26.61
N CYS A 81 4.85 11.84 27.46
CA CYS A 81 4.93 13.23 27.87
C CYS A 81 6.13 13.46 28.82
N ASP A 82 6.80 14.60 28.67
CA ASP A 82 7.86 15.00 29.59
C ASP A 82 7.31 15.21 31.01
N PRO A 83 8.05 14.83 32.07
CA PRO A 83 7.67 15.16 33.44
C PRO A 83 7.67 16.68 33.63
N GLY A 84 6.53 17.21 34.07
CA GLY A 84 6.29 18.64 34.27
C GLY A 84 6.93 19.22 35.52
#